data_AF-A0A1Y3W0I6-F1
#
_entry.id   AF-A0A1Y3W0I6-F1
#
_cell.length_a   1.000
_cell.length_b   1.000
_cell.length_c   1.000
_cell.angle_alpha   90.00
_cell.angle_beta   90.00
_cell.angle_gamma   90.00
#
_symmetry.space_group_name_H-M   'P 1'
#
loop_
_entity.id
_entity.type
_entity.pdbx_description
1 polymer ?
#
loop_
_entity_poly.entity_id
_entity_poly.type
_entity_poly.pdbx_seq_one_letter_code
_entity_poly.pdbx_strand_id
1 'polypeptide(L)'
;QNAPSLSQAQRIKKLSQEGKCTYDAIFDIMGEEKKAEMDRVTIKNEVLRKYFPKSYTPKQMQDTIIKLLEQWQKKRQRSQER
;
A
#
# COMPACT_ATOMS: atom_id res chain seq x y z
N GLN A 1 9.22 18.36 16.10
CA GLN A 1 10.36 17.42 16.01
C GLN A 1 9.79 16.08 15.63
N ASN A 2 9.73 15.78 14.32
CA ASN A 2 9.12 14.56 13.82
C ASN A 2 10.23 13.52 13.63
N ALA A 3 10.12 12.38 14.31
CA ALA A 3 11.04 11.27 14.08
C ALA A 3 10.94 10.82 12.60
N PRO A 4 12.07 10.53 11.94
CA PRO A 4 12.04 10.03 10.56
C PRO A 4 11.26 8.71 10.51
N SER A 5 10.48 8.52 9.46
CA SER A 5 9.85 7.23 9.18
C SER A 5 10.90 6.14 8.99
N LEU A 6 10.50 4.87 9.17
CA LEU A 6 11.39 3.72 9.04
C LEU A 6 12.13 3.69 7.68
N SER A 7 11.45 4.07 6.61
CA SER A 7 12.04 4.14 5.26
C SER A 7 13.04 5.29 5.11
N GLN A 8 12.78 6.45 5.73
CA GLN A 8 13.71 7.58 5.77
C GLN A 8 14.97 7.20 6.58
N ALA A 9 14.80 6.59 7.75
CA ALA A 9 15.92 6.12 8.57
C ALA A 9 16.79 5.08 7.83
N GLN A 10 16.17 4.17 7.07
CA GLN A 10 16.88 3.20 6.22
C GLN A 10 17.67 3.88 5.09
N ARG A 11 17.10 4.90 4.44
CA ARG A 11 17.79 5.69 3.39
C ARG A 11 18.96 6.50 3.96
N ILE A 12 18.77 7.17 5.10
CA ILE A 12 19.84 7.90 5.80
C ILE A 12 20.98 6.94 6.18
N LYS A 13 20.65 5.76 6.71
CA LYS A 13 21.65 4.71 7.02
C LYS A 13 22.43 4.26 5.77
N LYS A 14 21.76 4.13 4.63
CA LYS A 14 22.42 3.75 3.36
C LYS A 14 23.37 4.83 2.86
N LEU A 15 22.97 6.10 2.90
CA LEU A 15 23.82 7.24 2.53
C LEU A 15 25.03 7.39 3.46
N SER A 16 24.85 7.10 4.75
CA SER A 16 25.95 7.02 5.72
C SER A 16 26.95 5.92 5.38
N GLN A 17 26.49 4.75 4.95
CA GLN A 17 27.36 3.65 4.52
C GLN A 17 28.10 3.93 3.21
N GLU A 18 27.50 4.69 2.30
CA GLU A 18 28.09 5.07 1.01
C GLU A 18 29.03 6.30 1.11
N GLY A 19 29.20 6.89 2.30
CA GLY A 19 30.03 8.08 2.51
C GLY A 19 29.47 9.36 1.90
N LYS A 20 28.22 9.34 1.43
CA LYS A 20 27.52 10.48 0.79
C LYS A 20 26.51 11.14 1.72
N CYS A 21 26.75 11.02 3.03
CA CYS A 21 25.87 11.54 4.07
C CYS A 21 26.14 13.03 4.28
N THR A 22 25.68 13.85 3.34
CA THR A 22 25.73 15.31 3.44
C THR A 22 24.47 15.83 4.14
N TYR A 23 24.59 17.01 4.75
CA TYR A 23 23.49 17.68 5.43
C TYR A 23 22.29 17.91 4.49
N ASP A 24 22.55 18.33 3.24
CA ASP A 24 21.53 18.54 2.21
C ASP A 24 20.78 17.25 1.87
N ALA A 25 21.48 16.11 1.75
CA ALA A 25 20.85 14.84 1.43
C ALA A 25 19.94 14.33 2.57
N ILE A 26 20.30 14.60 3.82
CA ILE A 26 19.45 14.28 4.98
C ILE A 26 18.22 15.21 5.02
N PHE A 27 18.41 16.50 4.73
CA PHE A 27 17.33 17.48 4.69
C PHE A 27 16.31 17.15 3.60
N ASP A 28 16.77 16.77 2.40
CA ASP A 28 15.92 16.33 1.29
C ASP A 28 15.11 15.07 1.65
N ILE A 29 15.72 14.10 2.34
CA ILE A 29 15.02 12.88 2.78
C ILE A 29 14.01 13.17 3.89
N MET A 30 14.31 14.10 4.79
CA MET A 30 13.38 14.52 5.84
C MET A 30 12.24 15.40 5.32
N GLY A 31 12.48 16.15 4.23
CA GLY A 31 11.50 16.98 3.54
C GLY A 31 10.63 16.22 2.52
N GLU A 32 11.06 15.03 2.07
CA GLU A 32 10.22 14.13 1.28
C GLU A 32 8.90 13.86 2.02
N GLU A 33 7.80 14.24 1.38
CA GLU A 33 6.45 14.03 1.88
C GLU A 33 6.32 12.54 2.23
N LYS A 34 6.10 12.28 3.52
CA LYS A 34 6.00 10.94 4.11
C LYS A 34 5.12 10.09 3.19
N LYS A 35 5.71 9.16 2.43
CA LYS A 35 4.95 8.22 1.59
C LYS A 35 3.84 7.69 2.48
N ALA A 36 2.60 8.10 2.20
CA ALA A 36 1.45 7.76 3.02
C ALA A 36 1.56 6.25 3.29
N GLU A 37 1.50 5.85 4.56
CA GLU A 37 1.48 4.45 4.91
C GLU A 37 0.38 3.83 4.05
N MET A 38 0.78 3.00 3.08
CA MET A 38 -0.18 2.38 2.19
C MET A 38 -1.17 1.67 3.10
N ASP A 39 -2.43 2.10 3.10
CA ASP A 39 -3.48 1.50 3.90
C ASP A 39 -3.66 0.05 3.43
N ARG A 40 -2.93 -0.86 4.07
CA ARG A 40 -2.87 -2.27 3.70
C ARG A 40 -4.04 -2.98 4.36
N VAL A 41 -5.11 -3.16 3.61
CA VAL A 41 -6.19 -4.06 4.00
C VAL A 41 -5.73 -5.50 3.80
N THR A 42 -5.40 -6.20 4.90
CA THR A 42 -5.00 -7.61 4.85
C THR A 42 -6.21 -8.50 5.13
N ILE A 43 -6.61 -9.30 4.15
CA ILE A 43 -7.71 -10.27 4.28
C ILE A 43 -7.12 -11.68 4.39
N LYS A 44 -7.49 -12.42 5.45
CA LYS A 44 -7.04 -13.80 5.65
C LYS A 44 -7.65 -14.72 4.60
N ASN A 45 -6.83 -15.61 4.04
CA ASN A 45 -7.24 -16.59 3.03
C ASN A 45 -8.37 -17.52 3.52
N GLU A 46 -8.37 -17.88 4.81
CA GLU A 46 -9.42 -18.72 5.41
C GLU A 46 -10.80 -18.08 5.33
N VAL A 47 -10.88 -16.75 5.41
CA VAL A 47 -12.14 -16.01 5.29
C VAL A 47 -12.60 -16.02 3.83
N LEU A 48 -11.69 -15.78 2.89
CA LEU A 48 -12.00 -15.82 1.46
C LEU A 48 -12.50 -17.19 1.03
N ARG A 49 -11.85 -18.28 1.47
CA ARG A 49 -12.23 -19.66 1.14
C ARG A 49 -13.65 -20.05 1.56
N LYS A 50 -14.30 -19.33 2.48
CA LYS A 50 -15.72 -19.56 2.84
C LYS A 50 -16.69 -19.10 1.75
N TYR A 51 -16.28 -18.12 0.94
CA TYR A 51 -17.11 -17.52 -0.11
C TYR A 51 -16.75 -18.02 -1.52
N PHE A 52 -15.59 -18.68 -1.68
CA PHE A 52 -15.12 -19.21 -2.96
C PHE A 52 -15.21 -20.74 -3.02
N PRO A 53 -15.46 -21.32 -4.21
CA PRO A 53 -15.34 -22.76 -4.42
C PRO A 53 -13.93 -23.28 -4.10
N LYS A 54 -13.82 -24.50 -3.57
CA LYS A 54 -12.53 -25.12 -3.22
C LYS A 54 -11.58 -25.32 -4.42
N SER A 55 -12.10 -25.29 -5.63
CA SER A 55 -11.35 -25.39 -6.89
C SER A 55 -10.65 -24.09 -7.30
N TYR A 56 -10.95 -22.96 -6.64
CA TYR A 56 -10.38 -21.68 -7.03
C TYR A 56 -8.93 -21.55 -6.59
N THR A 57 -8.09 -21.08 -7.51
CA THR A 57 -6.72 -20.66 -7.20
C THR A 57 -6.73 -19.27 -6.54
N PRO A 58 -5.69 -18.92 -5.76
CA PRO A 58 -5.58 -17.58 -5.16
C PRO A 58 -5.70 -16.44 -6.18
N LYS A 59 -5.16 -16.63 -7.39
CA LYS A 59 -5.27 -15.67 -8.49
C LYS A 59 -6.72 -15.47 -8.95
N GLN A 60 -7.48 -16.55 -9.12
CA GLN A 60 -8.89 -16.48 -9.49
C GLN A 60 -9.75 -15.83 -8.39
N MET A 61 -9.43 -16.05 -7.12
CA MET A 61 -10.08 -15.34 -6.01
C MET A 61 -9.81 -13.84 -6.11
N GLN A 62 -8.55 -13.45 -6.32
CA GLN A 62 -8.16 -12.04 -6.49
C GLN A 62 -8.90 -11.39 -7.67
N ASP A 63 -8.90 -12.02 -8.85
CA ASP A 63 -9.58 -11.49 -10.03
C ASP A 63 -11.10 -11.33 -9.79
N THR A 64 -11.70 -12.27 -9.07
CA THR A 64 -13.13 -12.20 -8.75
C THR A 64 -13.43 -11.07 -7.75
N ILE A 65 -12.58 -10.89 -6.73
CA ILE A 65 -12.70 -9.79 -5.76
C ILE A 65 -12.60 -8.44 -6.47
N ILE A 66 -11.62 -8.29 -7.38
CA ILE A 66 -11.44 -7.05 -8.15
C ILE A 66 -12.69 -6.76 -8.99
N LYS A 67 -13.22 -7.74 -9.73
CA LYS A 67 -14.44 -7.57 -10.52
C LYS A 67 -15.65 -7.16 -9.68
N LEU A 68 -15.81 -7.74 -8.50
CA LEU A 68 -16.90 -7.39 -7.58
C LEU A 68 -16.77 -5.93 -7.10
N LEU A 69 -15.56 -5.49 -6.78
CA LEU A 69 -15.28 -4.11 -6.37
C LEU A 69 -15.51 -3.12 -7.51
N GLU A 70 -15.09 -3.44 -8.74
CA GLU A 70 -15.37 -2.61 -9.93
C GLU A 70 -16.87 -2.44 -10.17
N GLN A 71 -17.63 -3.54 -10.09
CA GLN A 71 -19.08 -3.50 -10.24
C GLN A 71 -19.75 -2.67 -9.14
N TRP A 72 -19.30 -2.81 -7.89
CA TRP A 72 -19.79 -2.02 -6.77
C TRP A 72 -19.48 -0.53 -6.97
N GLN A 73 -18.25 -0.18 -7.34
CA GLN A 73 -17.85 1.20 -7.62
C GLN A 73 -18.70 1.81 -8.74
N LYS A 74 -18.90 1.07 -9.84
CA LYS A 74 -19.72 1.52 -10.98
C LYS A 74 -21.17 1.77 -10.59
N LYS A 75 -21.75 0.95 -9.70
CA LYS A 75 -23.11 1.17 -9.17
C LYS A 75 -23.16 2.38 -8.23
N ARG A 76 -22.13 2.58 -7.41
CA ARG A 76 -22.03 3.71 -6.47
C ARG A 76 -21.90 5.04 -7.22
N GLN A 77 -21.11 5.08 -8.29
CA GLN A 77 -20.95 6.30 -9.11
C GLN A 77 -22.29 6.72 -9.75
N ARG A 78 -23.03 5.77 -10.34
CA ARG A 78 -24.36 6.02 -10.93
C ARG A 78 -25.42 6.48 -9.93
N SER A 79 -25.26 6.18 -8.65
CA SER A 79 -26.19 6.59 -7.60
C SER A 79 -25.81 7.91 -6.93
N GLN A 80 -24.57 8.37 -7.07
CA GLN A 80 -24.16 9.72 -6.65
C GLN A 80 -24.37 10.79 -7.73
N GLU A 81 -24.56 10.40 -8.99
CA GLU A 81 -24.90 11.29 -10.10
C GLU A 81 -26.40 11.61 -10.22
N ARG A 82 -27.24 11.09 -9.31
CA ARG A 82 -28.68 11.38 -9.19
C ARG A 82 -28.96 12.16 -7.93
#